data_AF-A7S9K8-F1
#
_entry.id   AF-A7S9K8-F1
#
_cell.length_a   1.000
_cell.length_b   1.000
_cell.length_c   1.000
_cell.angle_alpha   90.00
_cell.angle_beta   90.00
_cell.angle_gamma   90.00
#
_symmetry.space_group_name_H-M   'P 1'
#
loop_
_entity.id
_entity.type
_entity.pdbx_description
1 polymer ?
#
loop_
_entity_poly.entity_id
_entity_poly.type
_entity_poly.pdbx_seq_one_letter_code
_entity_poly.pdbx_strand_id
1 'polypeptide(L)'
;MVRLVVILFLAIGAFAANEENDGLFEGDIVLTDEQKTQLNSRAAIKTNHWTNGVVPYELDPSISSSSYAVSVINSAIAEYNQKTCIRFRPRVPSDKYGLKIFKGGGCWSYVGMSMPTQQLSLAGGCWSKGIVIHEFAHALGFYHEQSRPDRDQFVEIKTENIRDGVASNFKKHSFNYVTTHGTPYDYGSVMHYGAYAFSKNGKPTIVAKQPGVILGQRRGLSDIDTKQINIHYRCGTATPPPTPPPTPPPTPPPTTLPPTTQPPPQ
;
A
#
# COMPACT_ATOMS: atom_id res chain seq x y z
N MET A 1 51.49 4.09 16.82
CA MET A 1 50.58 3.89 15.67
C MET A 1 49.15 3.93 16.20
N VAL A 2 48.47 5.07 16.09
CA VAL A 2 47.06 5.23 16.49
C VAL A 2 46.21 4.86 15.29
N ARG A 3 45.44 3.76 15.37
CA ARG A 3 44.46 3.39 14.34
C ARG A 3 43.30 4.38 14.42
N LEU A 4 43.24 5.26 13.43
CA LEU A 4 42.10 6.13 13.18
C LEU A 4 40.90 5.25 12.79
N VAL A 5 39.97 5.05 13.72
CA VAL A 5 38.68 4.42 13.42
C VAL A 5 37.83 5.47 12.72
N VAL A 6 37.79 5.41 11.39
CA VAL A 6 36.84 6.17 10.58
C VAL A 6 35.47 5.54 10.80
N ILE A 7 34.70 6.09 11.73
CA ILE A 7 33.28 5.79 11.85
C ILE A 7 32.59 6.48 10.67
N LEU A 8 32.39 5.74 9.60
CA LEU A 8 31.55 6.15 8.48
C LEU A 8 30.11 6.25 9.01
N PHE A 9 29.66 7.46 9.33
CA PHE A 9 28.25 7.75 9.48
C PHE A 9 27.61 7.52 8.10
N LEU A 10 27.09 6.31 7.88
CA LEU A 10 26.13 6.08 6.82
C LEU A 10 24.95 7.00 7.12
N ALA A 11 24.83 8.07 6.34
CA ALA A 11 23.62 8.85 6.29
C ALA A 11 22.48 7.86 6.01
N ILE A 12 21.58 7.70 6.98
CA ILE A 12 20.33 6.95 6.83
C ILE A 12 19.44 7.82 5.95
N GLY A 13 19.78 7.87 4.65
CA GLY A 13 19.11 8.66 3.64
C GLY A 13 17.88 7.93 3.13
N ALA A 14 16.71 8.41 3.55
CA ALA A 14 15.44 8.45 2.82
C ALA A 14 15.06 7.19 2.00
N PHE A 15 14.53 6.17 2.68
CA PHE A 15 13.67 5.16 2.01
C PHE A 15 12.29 5.72 1.62
N ALA A 16 11.92 6.93 2.09
CA ALA A 16 10.60 7.54 1.87
C ALA A 16 10.45 8.37 0.58
N ALA A 17 11.55 8.67 -0.14
CA ALA A 17 11.49 9.59 -1.28
C ALA A 17 10.59 9.13 -2.44
N ASN A 18 10.33 7.82 -2.56
CA ASN A 18 9.50 7.28 -3.65
C ASN A 18 7.99 7.37 -3.38
N GLU A 19 7.59 7.59 -2.12
CA GLU A 19 6.19 7.81 -1.66
C GLU A 19 5.90 9.33 -1.54
N GLU A 20 6.92 10.19 -1.65
CA GLU A 20 6.80 11.64 -1.52
C GLU A 20 6.59 12.34 -2.88
N ASN A 21 5.43 12.17 -3.50
CA ASN A 21 5.11 12.81 -4.78
C ASN A 21 4.43 14.19 -4.56
N ASP A 22 5.12 15.29 -4.89
CA ASP A 22 4.71 16.68 -4.62
C ASP A 22 3.33 17.09 -5.18
N GLY A 23 2.77 16.33 -6.13
CA GLY A 23 1.47 16.60 -6.76
C GLY A 23 0.32 15.71 -6.28
N LEU A 24 0.58 14.74 -5.42
CA LEU A 24 -0.43 13.82 -4.91
C LEU A 24 -0.89 14.22 -3.50
N PHE A 25 -2.12 13.86 -3.16
CA PHE A 25 -2.65 14.11 -1.83
C PHE A 25 -1.82 13.31 -0.83
N GLU A 26 -1.29 13.98 0.19
CA GLU A 26 -0.40 13.31 1.15
C GLU A 26 0.70 12.50 0.46
N GLY A 27 1.29 13.02 -0.61
CA GLY A 27 2.44 12.38 -1.25
C GLY A 27 2.15 11.20 -2.17
N ASP A 28 1.22 10.32 -1.87
CA ASP A 28 1.03 9.05 -2.60
C ASP A 28 -0.44 8.64 -2.77
N ILE A 29 -1.38 9.53 -2.44
CA ILE A 29 -2.80 9.29 -2.63
C ILE A 29 -3.33 10.05 -3.85
N VAL A 30 -3.93 9.30 -4.77
CA VAL A 30 -4.78 9.86 -5.82
C VAL A 30 -6.22 9.90 -5.31
N LEU A 31 -6.81 11.09 -5.22
CA LEU A 31 -8.21 11.26 -4.87
C LEU A 31 -9.10 11.28 -6.11
N THR A 32 -10.23 10.60 -6.05
CA THR A 32 -11.32 10.78 -7.02
C THR A 32 -11.93 12.18 -6.90
N ASP A 33 -12.64 12.63 -7.93
CA ASP A 33 -13.31 13.93 -7.87
C ASP A 33 -14.41 13.97 -6.79
N GLU A 34 -15.08 12.83 -6.56
CA GLU A 34 -15.99 12.68 -5.42
C GLU A 34 -15.27 12.88 -4.09
N GLN A 35 -14.12 12.23 -3.88
CA GLN A 35 -13.33 12.38 -2.66
C GLN A 35 -12.83 13.83 -2.50
N LYS A 36 -12.37 14.49 -3.57
CA LYS A 36 -11.99 15.91 -3.52
C LYS A 36 -13.15 16.81 -3.11
N THR A 37 -14.34 16.60 -3.68
CA THR A 37 -15.54 17.37 -3.30
C THR A 37 -15.93 17.10 -1.85
N GLN A 38 -15.87 15.84 -1.42
CA GLN A 38 -16.21 15.47 -0.05
C GLN A 38 -15.19 15.98 0.97
N LEU A 39 -13.92 16.20 0.62
CA LEU A 39 -12.95 16.90 1.48
C LEU A 39 -13.29 18.38 1.67
N ASN A 40 -13.89 19.00 0.66
CA ASN A 40 -14.25 20.43 0.67
C ASN A 40 -15.60 20.69 1.36
N SER A 41 -16.54 19.74 1.25
CA SER A 41 -17.75 19.73 2.07
C SER A 41 -17.41 19.14 3.45
N ARG A 42 -17.98 19.60 4.56
CA ARG A 42 -17.67 19.03 5.90
C ARG A 42 -18.24 17.61 6.13
N ALA A 43 -18.39 16.82 5.07
CA ALA A 43 -19.01 15.51 5.03
C ALA A 43 -17.98 14.39 5.28
N ALA A 44 -18.48 13.25 5.78
CA ALA A 44 -17.72 12.03 5.89
C ALA A 44 -17.46 11.46 4.49
N ILE A 45 -16.20 11.28 4.10
CA ILE A 45 -15.90 10.45 2.92
C ILE A 45 -16.16 9.01 3.31
N LYS A 46 -17.05 8.39 2.57
CA LYS A 46 -17.20 6.94 2.58
C LYS A 46 -16.27 6.40 1.51
N THR A 47 -15.15 5.83 1.92
CA THR A 47 -14.41 4.93 1.03
C THR A 47 -15.21 3.65 0.89
N ASN A 48 -15.36 3.15 -0.33
CA ASN A 48 -16.07 1.89 -0.54
C ASN A 48 -15.14 0.74 -0.18
N HIS A 49 -15.68 -0.24 0.55
CA HIS A 49 -14.98 -1.49 0.81
C HIS A 49 -14.94 -2.35 -0.43
N TRP A 50 -13.85 -3.08 -0.60
CA TRP A 50 -13.84 -4.20 -1.53
C TRP A 50 -14.88 -5.24 -1.11
N THR A 51 -15.71 -5.66 -2.06
CA THR A 51 -16.84 -6.56 -1.77
C THR A 51 -16.33 -7.87 -1.15
N ASN A 52 -16.85 -8.22 0.02
CA ASN A 52 -16.44 -9.39 0.81
C ASN A 52 -14.93 -9.45 1.15
N GLY A 53 -14.23 -8.29 1.15
CA GLY A 53 -12.78 -8.24 1.38
C GLY A 53 -11.95 -8.87 0.27
N VAL A 54 -12.52 -9.10 -0.91
CA VAL A 54 -11.81 -9.66 -2.07
C VAL A 54 -11.33 -8.53 -2.98
N VAL A 55 -10.04 -8.50 -3.26
CA VAL A 55 -9.39 -7.52 -4.15
C VAL A 55 -8.91 -8.24 -5.41
N PRO A 56 -9.68 -8.18 -6.52
CA PRO A 56 -9.21 -8.64 -7.81
C PRO A 56 -8.05 -7.77 -8.28
N TYR A 57 -6.95 -8.36 -8.74
CA TYR A 57 -5.82 -7.61 -9.28
C TYR A 57 -5.31 -8.21 -10.60
N GLU A 58 -4.77 -7.34 -11.44
CA GLU A 58 -3.99 -7.72 -12.61
C GLU A 58 -2.61 -7.04 -12.53
N LEU A 59 -1.58 -7.74 -13.03
CA LEU A 59 -0.24 -7.19 -13.15
C LEU A 59 -0.03 -6.77 -14.60
N ASP A 60 0.28 -5.49 -14.79
CA ASP A 60 0.71 -4.98 -16.09
C ASP A 60 2.05 -5.64 -16.50
N PRO A 61 2.31 -5.84 -17.81
CA PRO A 61 3.57 -6.41 -18.29
C PRO A 61 4.82 -5.73 -17.73
N SER A 62 4.74 -4.42 -17.44
CA SER A 62 5.81 -3.65 -16.81
C SER A 62 6.20 -4.12 -15.40
N ILE A 63 5.31 -4.84 -14.71
CA ILE A 63 5.52 -5.48 -13.42
C ILE A 63 5.74 -6.99 -13.60
N SER A 64 4.87 -7.68 -14.35
CA SER A 64 4.89 -9.14 -14.45
C SER A 64 6.15 -9.69 -15.12
N SER A 65 6.83 -8.88 -15.93
CA SER A 65 8.12 -9.24 -16.55
C SER A 65 9.30 -9.24 -15.56
N SER A 66 9.12 -8.69 -14.35
CA SER A 66 10.12 -8.67 -13.29
C SER A 66 9.78 -9.70 -12.21
N SER A 67 10.50 -10.82 -12.20
CA SER A 67 10.32 -11.87 -11.18
C SER A 67 10.51 -11.34 -9.75
N TYR A 68 11.42 -10.38 -9.57
CA TYR A 68 11.63 -9.72 -8.28
C TYR A 68 10.39 -8.92 -7.84
N ALA A 69 9.85 -8.06 -8.71
CA ALA A 69 8.64 -7.28 -8.39
C ALA A 69 7.46 -8.19 -8.04
N VAL A 70 7.25 -9.23 -8.84
CA VAL A 70 6.21 -10.25 -8.60
C VAL A 70 6.42 -10.95 -7.27
N SER A 71 7.66 -11.32 -6.92
CA SER A 71 7.96 -11.98 -5.64
C SER A 71 7.63 -11.09 -4.43
N VAL A 72 7.91 -9.80 -4.51
CA VAL A 72 7.66 -8.83 -3.44
C VAL A 72 6.15 -8.60 -3.28
N ILE A 73 5.42 -8.47 -4.39
CA ILE A 73 3.96 -8.36 -4.38
C ILE A 73 3.33 -9.61 -3.76
N ASN A 74 3.78 -10.80 -4.15
CA ASN A 74 3.28 -12.06 -3.56
C ASN A 74 3.59 -12.15 -2.06
N SER A 75 4.74 -11.63 -1.61
CA SER A 75 5.09 -11.57 -0.18
C SER A 75 4.17 -10.63 0.60
N ALA A 76 3.83 -9.47 0.04
CA ALA A 76 2.84 -8.56 0.63
C ALA A 76 1.44 -9.19 0.69
N ILE A 77 1.00 -9.83 -0.39
CA ILE A 77 -0.29 -10.56 -0.45
C ILE A 77 -0.34 -11.66 0.62
N ALA A 78 0.74 -12.42 0.78
CA ALA A 78 0.82 -13.49 1.77
C ALA A 78 0.63 -12.97 3.20
N GLU A 79 1.18 -11.79 3.52
CA GLU A 79 1.02 -11.17 4.84
C GLU A 79 -0.44 -10.75 5.11
N TYR A 80 -1.12 -10.13 4.14
CA TYR A 80 -2.56 -9.83 4.25
C TYR A 80 -3.40 -11.11 4.42
N ASN A 81 -3.12 -12.14 3.62
CA ASN A 81 -3.84 -13.42 3.69
C ASN A 81 -3.67 -14.10 5.05
N GLN A 82 -2.48 -13.99 5.66
CA GLN A 82 -2.16 -14.58 6.96
C GLN A 82 -2.81 -13.82 8.12
N LYS A 83 -2.77 -12.49 8.09
CA LYS A 83 -3.13 -11.64 9.25
C LYS A 83 -4.59 -11.15 9.23
N THR A 84 -5.24 -11.18 8.07
CA THR A 84 -6.58 -10.57 7.87
C THR A 84 -7.52 -11.48 7.07
N CYS A 85 -8.78 -11.06 6.91
CA CYS A 85 -9.71 -11.69 5.98
C CYS A 85 -9.61 -11.16 4.53
N ILE A 86 -8.72 -10.21 4.25
CA ILE A 86 -8.53 -9.68 2.89
C ILE A 86 -7.94 -10.74 1.98
N ARG A 87 -8.48 -10.87 0.77
CA ARG A 87 -8.01 -11.84 -0.23
C ARG A 87 -7.72 -11.13 -1.55
N PHE A 88 -6.44 -10.97 -1.85
CA PHE A 88 -5.98 -10.60 -3.18
C PHE A 88 -5.99 -11.83 -4.08
N ARG A 89 -6.56 -11.70 -5.28
CA ARG A 89 -6.55 -12.78 -6.26
C ARG A 89 -6.53 -12.25 -7.69
N PRO A 90 -6.03 -13.02 -8.68
CA PRO A 90 -6.01 -12.60 -10.07
C PRO A 90 -7.41 -12.22 -10.56
N ARG A 91 -7.51 -11.10 -11.29
CA ARG A 91 -8.76 -10.61 -11.90
C ARG A 91 -9.29 -11.61 -12.94
N VAL A 92 -10.61 -11.78 -12.98
CA VAL A 92 -11.33 -12.62 -13.94
C VAL A 92 -12.33 -11.78 -14.74
N PRO A 93 -12.81 -12.23 -15.90
CA PRO A 93 -13.68 -11.43 -16.76
C PRO A 93 -15.00 -10.95 -16.13
N SER A 94 -15.52 -11.66 -15.11
CA SER A 94 -16.74 -11.26 -14.39
C SER A 94 -16.52 -10.13 -13.38
N ASP A 95 -15.29 -9.70 -13.14
CA ASP A 95 -14.99 -8.64 -12.18
C ASP A 95 -15.25 -7.25 -12.71
N LYS A 96 -16.24 -6.61 -12.09
CA LYS A 96 -16.54 -5.21 -12.35
C LYS A 96 -15.47 -4.27 -11.79
N TYR A 97 -14.86 -4.59 -10.65
CA TYR A 97 -13.86 -3.76 -9.97
C TYR A 97 -12.56 -4.53 -9.76
N GLY A 98 -11.42 -3.86 -9.89
CA GLY A 98 -10.11 -4.48 -9.64
C GLY A 98 -8.95 -3.49 -9.72
N LEU A 99 -7.81 -3.89 -9.15
CA LEU A 99 -6.56 -3.15 -9.23
C LEU A 99 -5.79 -3.52 -10.50
N LYS A 100 -5.28 -2.51 -11.20
CA LYS A 100 -4.23 -2.67 -12.22
C LYS A 100 -2.91 -2.18 -11.64
N ILE A 101 -2.04 -3.11 -11.26
CA ILE A 101 -0.74 -2.82 -10.68
C ILE A 101 0.27 -2.67 -11.82
N PHE A 102 0.90 -1.50 -11.93
CA PHE A 102 1.81 -1.18 -13.04
C PHE A 102 3.04 -0.41 -12.57
N LYS A 103 4.08 -0.38 -13.40
CA LYS A 103 5.30 0.39 -13.12
C LYS A 103 5.13 1.82 -13.64
N GLY A 104 4.58 2.70 -12.81
CA GLY A 104 4.50 4.14 -13.07
C GLY A 104 5.68 4.93 -12.51
N GLY A 105 5.47 6.24 -12.36
CA GLY A 105 6.34 7.12 -11.58
C GLY A 105 5.89 7.17 -10.12
N GLY A 106 6.82 7.00 -9.18
CA GLY A 106 6.54 6.94 -7.75
C GLY A 106 5.76 5.70 -7.31
N CYS A 107 5.51 5.65 -6.00
CA CYS A 107 4.60 4.71 -5.34
C CYS A 107 3.33 5.49 -5.00
N TRP A 108 2.16 4.98 -5.43
CA TRP A 108 0.88 5.60 -5.10
C TRP A 108 -0.31 4.68 -5.39
N SER A 109 -1.43 5.00 -4.76
CA SER A 109 -2.71 4.31 -4.91
C SER A 109 -3.89 5.29 -4.75
N TYR A 110 -5.11 4.84 -5.05
CA TYR A 110 -6.31 5.54 -4.55
C TYR A 110 -6.75 4.94 -3.23
N VAL A 111 -7.62 5.64 -2.51
CA VAL A 111 -8.14 5.16 -1.23
C VAL A 111 -9.47 4.43 -1.37
N GLY A 112 -9.48 3.14 -1.02
CA GLY A 112 -10.66 2.27 -1.13
C GLY A 112 -11.00 1.86 -2.57
N MET A 113 -12.10 1.11 -2.74
CA MET A 113 -12.59 0.63 -4.03
C MET A 113 -13.29 1.77 -4.79
N SER A 114 -12.58 2.44 -5.69
CA SER A 114 -13.04 3.71 -6.26
C SER A 114 -13.66 3.58 -7.66
N MET A 115 -13.13 2.69 -8.51
CA MET A 115 -13.55 2.60 -9.91
C MET A 115 -13.31 1.21 -10.52
N PRO A 116 -13.95 0.86 -11.65
CA PRO A 116 -13.87 -0.48 -12.25
C PRO A 116 -12.46 -1.02 -12.50
N THR A 117 -11.55 -0.17 -12.93
CA THR A 117 -10.12 -0.49 -13.04
C THR A 117 -9.35 0.65 -12.41
N GLN A 118 -8.84 0.41 -11.21
CA GLN A 118 -8.10 1.38 -10.43
C GLN A 118 -6.61 1.10 -10.53
N GLN A 119 -5.84 2.09 -10.94
CA GLN A 119 -4.39 1.95 -11.04
C GLN A 119 -3.73 2.02 -9.67
N LEU A 120 -2.64 1.26 -9.52
CA LEU A 120 -1.70 1.33 -8.40
C LEU A 120 -0.29 1.32 -8.98
N SER A 121 0.47 2.38 -8.71
CA SER A 121 1.83 2.53 -9.26
C SER A 121 2.87 1.98 -8.31
N LEU A 122 3.75 1.13 -8.85
CA LEU A 122 4.95 0.66 -8.17
C LEU A 122 6.17 0.85 -9.08
N ALA A 123 6.81 2.03 -8.98
CA ALA A 123 8.10 2.27 -9.63
C ALA A 123 9.18 1.29 -9.13
N GLY A 124 10.34 1.26 -9.80
CA GLY A 124 11.43 0.33 -9.44
C GLY A 124 11.92 0.46 -7.99
N GLY A 125 11.86 1.67 -7.41
CA GLY A 125 12.18 1.93 -6.00
C GLY A 125 11.10 1.51 -5.00
N CYS A 126 9.91 1.12 -5.47
CA CYS A 126 8.76 0.74 -4.65
C CYS A 126 8.71 -0.76 -4.33
N TRP A 127 9.57 -1.57 -4.96
CA TRP A 127 9.54 -3.04 -4.85
C TRP A 127 10.17 -3.52 -3.54
N SER A 128 9.68 -3.01 -2.41
CA SER A 128 9.92 -3.56 -1.08
C SER A 128 8.59 -4.01 -0.48
N LYS A 129 8.62 -5.03 0.38
CA LYS A 129 7.40 -5.60 0.94
C LYS A 129 6.56 -4.55 1.70
N GLY A 130 7.20 -3.70 2.50
CA GLY A 130 6.50 -2.68 3.27
C GLY A 130 5.84 -1.61 2.41
N ILE A 131 6.49 -1.15 1.34
CA ILE A 131 5.89 -0.17 0.41
C ILE A 131 4.70 -0.80 -0.32
N VAL A 132 4.80 -2.04 -0.80
CA VAL A 132 3.63 -2.70 -1.43
C VAL A 132 2.49 -2.89 -0.42
N ILE A 133 2.80 -3.23 0.84
CA ILE A 133 1.78 -3.33 1.90
C ILE A 133 1.11 -1.97 2.13
N HIS A 134 1.87 -0.88 2.14
CA HIS A 134 1.40 0.49 2.30
C HIS A 134 0.41 0.88 1.18
N GLU A 135 0.79 0.69 -0.08
CA GLU A 135 -0.08 1.01 -1.22
C GLU A 135 -1.35 0.15 -1.27
N PHE A 136 -1.26 -1.10 -0.83
CA PHE A 136 -2.42 -1.97 -0.64
C PHE A 136 -3.33 -1.48 0.48
N ALA A 137 -2.79 -0.96 1.58
CA ALA A 137 -3.60 -0.39 2.66
C ALA A 137 -4.37 0.85 2.19
N HIS A 138 -3.75 1.72 1.38
CA HIS A 138 -4.50 2.77 0.67
C HIS A 138 -5.64 2.20 -0.16
N ALA A 139 -5.34 1.23 -1.05
CA ALA A 139 -6.38 0.59 -1.87
C ALA A 139 -7.51 -0.03 -1.03
N LEU A 140 -7.23 -0.45 0.20
CA LEU A 140 -8.21 -1.01 1.13
C LEU A 140 -9.02 0.04 1.90
N GLY A 141 -8.66 1.33 1.85
CA GLY A 141 -9.43 2.41 2.44
C GLY A 141 -8.72 3.20 3.55
N PHE A 142 -7.42 2.99 3.76
CA PHE A 142 -6.67 3.62 4.84
C PHE A 142 -5.92 4.87 4.37
N TYR A 143 -6.01 5.93 5.16
CA TYR A 143 -5.16 7.12 5.05
C TYR A 143 -3.95 6.97 5.97
N HIS A 144 -3.07 7.97 5.96
CA HIS A 144 -1.91 7.94 6.81
C HIS A 144 -2.20 8.10 8.30
N GLU A 145 -1.39 7.43 9.12
CA GLU A 145 -1.51 7.46 10.59
C GLU A 145 -1.20 8.87 11.14
N GLN A 146 -0.22 9.59 10.58
CA GLN A 146 0.11 10.96 11.02
C GLN A 146 -0.95 12.01 10.67
N SER A 147 -1.93 11.64 9.84
CA SER A 147 -3.07 12.47 9.47
C SER A 147 -4.28 12.22 10.36
N ARG A 148 -4.20 11.33 11.36
CA ARG A 148 -5.29 11.12 12.30
C ARG A 148 -5.73 12.41 13.01
N PRO A 149 -7.02 12.53 13.36
CA PRO A 149 -7.55 13.72 14.04
C PRO A 149 -6.89 13.99 15.41
N ASP A 150 -6.48 12.93 16.10
CA ASP A 150 -5.87 12.91 17.43
C ASP A 150 -4.33 12.96 17.43
N ARG A 151 -3.68 12.99 16.25
CA ARG A 151 -2.22 12.84 16.13
C ARG A 151 -1.39 13.84 16.95
N ASP A 152 -1.90 15.06 17.18
CA ASP A 152 -1.18 16.08 17.97
C ASP A 152 -1.00 15.68 19.44
N GLN A 153 -1.68 14.65 19.93
CA GLN A 153 -1.43 14.06 21.26
C GLN A 153 -0.16 13.19 21.29
N PHE A 154 0.32 12.73 20.13
CA PHE A 154 1.35 11.70 19.99
C PHE A 154 2.60 12.21 19.26
N VAL A 155 2.42 13.08 18.27
CA VAL A 155 3.52 13.64 17.48
C VAL A 155 3.41 15.16 17.41
N GLU A 156 4.53 15.81 17.14
CA GLU A 156 4.62 17.23 16.82
C GLU A 156 5.11 17.39 15.38
N ILE A 157 4.44 18.25 14.60
CA ILE A 157 4.85 18.59 13.24
C ILE A 157 5.71 19.85 13.26
N LYS A 158 6.96 19.72 12.83
CA LYS A 158 7.94 20.80 12.71
C LYS A 158 7.83 21.46 11.34
N THR A 159 6.80 22.29 11.20
CA THR A 159 6.46 22.96 9.92
C THR A 159 7.61 23.75 9.31
N GLU A 160 8.50 24.29 10.14
CA GLU A 160 9.72 25.00 9.75
C GLU A 160 10.73 24.14 8.98
N ASN A 161 10.67 22.81 9.14
CA ASN A 161 11.54 21.85 8.46
C ASN A 161 10.93 21.29 7.17
N ILE A 162 9.65 21.56 6.89
CA ILE A 162 8.95 21.04 5.72
C ILE A 162 9.34 21.86 4.47
N ARG A 163 9.53 21.16 3.34
CA ARG A 163 9.66 21.77 2.00
C ARG A 163 8.50 22.70 1.70
N ASP A 164 8.80 23.80 1.02
CA ASP A 164 7.78 24.80 0.71
C ASP A 164 6.78 24.20 -0.29
N GLY A 165 5.48 24.51 -0.12
CA GLY A 165 4.41 24.03 -1.00
C GLY A 165 3.79 22.68 -0.63
N VAL A 166 4.41 21.87 0.24
CA VAL A 166 3.91 20.50 0.58
C VAL A 166 3.42 20.36 2.04
N ALA A 167 3.30 21.47 2.77
CA ALA A 167 2.79 21.46 4.16
C ALA A 167 1.35 20.91 4.28
N SER A 168 0.57 20.91 3.19
CA SER A 168 -0.75 20.29 3.15
C SER A 168 -0.73 18.78 3.40
N ASN A 169 0.37 18.09 3.12
CA ASN A 169 0.53 16.64 3.33
C ASN A 169 0.56 16.24 4.81
N PHE A 170 0.60 17.23 5.72
CA PHE A 170 0.60 17.03 7.17
C PHE A 170 -0.70 17.49 7.83
N LYS A 171 -1.71 17.87 7.03
CA LYS A 171 -3.02 18.28 7.55
C LYS A 171 -3.74 17.08 8.16
N LYS A 172 -4.26 17.27 9.37
CA LYS A 172 -5.11 16.25 10.00
C LYS A 172 -6.43 16.13 9.28
N HIS A 173 -6.97 14.93 9.31
CA HIS A 173 -8.35 14.64 9.00
C HIS A 173 -9.26 15.02 10.17
N SER A 174 -10.55 15.21 9.87
CA SER A 174 -11.60 15.37 10.89
C SER A 174 -12.13 14.00 11.32
N PHE A 175 -12.63 13.89 12.55
CA PHE A 175 -13.40 12.72 13.01
C PHE A 175 -14.67 12.46 12.18
N ASN A 176 -15.17 13.49 11.48
CA ASN A 176 -16.26 13.29 10.54
C ASN A 176 -15.80 12.53 9.30
N TYR A 177 -14.52 12.60 8.93
CA TYR A 177 -13.97 12.05 7.71
C TYR A 177 -13.36 10.67 7.93
N VAL A 178 -12.57 10.49 9.00
CA VAL A 178 -11.90 9.24 9.30
C VAL A 178 -12.28 8.74 10.69
N THR A 179 -12.28 7.41 10.84
CA THR A 179 -12.45 6.75 12.12
C THR A 179 -11.11 6.19 12.57
N THR A 180 -10.85 6.22 13.87
CA THR A 180 -9.69 5.55 14.46
C THR A 180 -9.97 4.07 14.70
N HIS A 181 -11.16 3.57 14.36
CA HIS A 181 -11.64 2.23 14.68
C HIS A 181 -11.53 1.87 16.18
N GLY A 182 -11.42 2.88 17.06
CA GLY A 182 -11.20 2.70 18.49
C GLY A 182 -9.81 2.17 18.85
N THR A 183 -8.84 2.18 17.93
CA THR A 183 -7.47 1.76 18.21
C THR A 183 -6.59 2.91 18.68
N PRO A 184 -5.58 2.63 19.54
CA PRO A 184 -4.59 3.64 19.92
C PRO A 184 -3.83 4.15 18.69
N TYR A 185 -3.15 5.29 18.84
CA TYR A 185 -2.23 5.79 17.83
C TYR A 185 -1.05 4.85 17.67
N ASP A 186 -0.71 4.49 16.44
CA ASP A 186 0.31 3.50 16.14
C ASP A 186 1.56 4.12 15.49
N TYR A 187 2.56 4.43 16.31
CA TYR A 187 3.86 4.88 15.83
C TYR A 187 4.56 3.87 14.89
N GLY A 188 4.24 2.59 15.03
CA GLY A 188 4.79 1.49 14.24
C GLY A 188 3.98 1.16 12.99
N SER A 189 2.92 1.90 12.71
CA SER A 189 2.06 1.67 11.54
C SER A 189 2.88 1.76 10.26
N VAL A 190 2.61 0.86 9.32
CA VAL A 190 3.16 0.96 7.96
C VAL A 190 2.63 2.19 7.23
N MET A 191 1.49 2.74 7.68
CA MET A 191 0.86 3.97 7.18
C MET A 191 1.38 5.23 7.86
N HIS A 192 2.39 5.14 8.73
CA HIS A 192 3.00 6.31 9.33
C HIS A 192 4.16 6.80 8.45
N TYR A 193 4.24 8.11 8.22
CA TYR A 193 5.42 8.75 7.63
C TYR A 193 6.67 8.59 8.49
N GLY A 194 7.84 8.61 7.84
CA GLY A 194 9.11 8.73 8.53
C GLY A 194 9.31 10.10 9.17
N ALA A 195 10.22 10.17 10.15
CA ALA A 195 10.51 11.41 10.88
C ALA A 195 10.99 12.56 9.98
N TYR A 196 11.57 12.25 8.82
CA TYR A 196 12.17 13.22 7.89
C TYR A 196 11.33 13.45 6.63
N ALA A 197 10.10 12.96 6.57
CA ALA A 197 9.26 13.05 5.39
C ALA A 197 9.14 14.51 4.92
N PHE A 198 9.35 14.78 3.63
CA PHE A 198 9.30 16.12 3.03
C PHE A 198 10.22 17.17 3.69
N SER A 199 11.33 16.76 4.31
CA SER A 199 12.27 17.68 4.94
C SER A 199 13.05 18.52 3.91
N LYS A 200 13.20 19.83 4.15
CA LYS A 200 14.04 20.71 3.31
C LYS A 200 15.46 20.90 3.79
N ASN A 201 15.75 20.50 5.02
CA ASN A 201 17.01 20.81 5.70
C ASN A 201 17.63 19.60 6.42
N GLY A 202 17.12 18.39 6.15
CA GLY A 202 17.58 17.15 6.77
C GLY A 202 17.21 17.03 8.25
N LYS A 203 16.42 17.95 8.81
CA LYS A 203 15.89 17.87 10.18
C LYS A 203 14.51 17.19 10.18
N PRO A 204 14.09 16.58 11.30
CA PRO A 204 12.82 15.90 11.36
C PRO A 204 11.65 16.88 11.16
N THR A 205 10.70 16.49 10.33
CA THR A 205 9.40 17.15 10.15
C THR A 205 8.35 16.58 11.10
N ILE A 206 8.53 15.35 11.58
CA ILE A 206 7.66 14.71 12.58
C ILE A 206 8.52 14.26 13.77
N VAL A 207 8.15 14.68 14.97
CA VAL A 207 8.81 14.29 16.22
C VAL A 207 7.80 13.57 17.11
N ALA A 208 8.09 12.32 17.49
CA ALA A 208 7.29 11.59 18.46
C ALA A 208 7.45 12.22 19.86
N LYS A 209 6.34 12.40 20.57
CA LYS A 209 6.34 12.88 21.95
C LYS A 209 6.82 11.81 22.93
N GLN A 210 6.66 10.53 22.57
CA GLN A 210 7.20 9.42 23.31
C GLN A 210 8.70 9.22 22.98
N PRO A 211 9.61 9.23 23.98
CA PRO A 211 11.03 9.02 23.74
C PRO A 211 11.35 7.65 23.13
N GLY A 212 12.37 7.60 22.27
CA GLY A 212 12.91 6.36 21.70
C GLY A 212 12.08 5.75 20.56
N VAL A 213 10.97 6.38 20.15
CA VAL A 213 10.15 5.92 19.04
C VAL A 213 10.83 6.21 17.70
N ILE A 214 10.85 5.21 16.82
CA ILE A 214 11.31 5.32 15.42
C ILE A 214 10.08 5.23 14.52
N LEU A 215 9.88 6.26 13.69
CA LEU A 215 8.73 6.38 12.79
C LEU A 215 9.07 5.94 11.36
N GLY A 216 8.05 5.54 10.60
CA GLY A 216 8.17 5.27 9.16
C GLY A 216 8.77 3.90 8.81
N GLN A 217 8.47 2.87 9.61
CA GLN A 217 8.89 1.52 9.27
C GLN A 217 8.23 1.04 7.96
N ARG A 218 8.98 0.26 7.17
CA ARG A 218 8.52 -0.38 5.92
C ARG A 218 8.82 -1.88 5.92
N ARG A 219 8.56 -2.55 7.05
CA ARG A 219 8.77 -4.01 7.23
C ARG A 219 7.51 -4.81 6.95
N GLY A 220 6.34 -4.28 7.27
CA GLY A 220 5.04 -4.93 7.08
C GLY A 220 3.96 -4.33 7.98
N LEU A 221 2.79 -4.99 8.05
CA LEU A 221 1.67 -4.57 8.90
C LEU A 221 2.07 -4.68 10.38
N SER A 222 1.83 -3.62 11.14
CA SER A 222 1.83 -3.70 12.59
C SER A 222 0.64 -4.54 13.09
N ASP A 223 0.64 -4.86 14.38
CA ASP A 223 -0.49 -5.52 15.03
C ASP A 223 -1.74 -4.61 15.04
N ILE A 224 -1.54 -3.29 15.16
CA ILE A 224 -2.64 -2.32 15.14
C ILE A 224 -3.15 -2.11 13.72
N ASP A 225 -2.30 -2.05 12.69
CA ASP A 225 -2.72 -2.03 11.28
C ASP A 225 -3.63 -3.23 10.98
N THR A 226 -3.18 -4.43 11.38
CA THR A 226 -3.93 -5.68 11.24
C THR A 226 -5.28 -5.60 11.94
N LYS A 227 -5.32 -5.11 13.18
CA LYS A 227 -6.55 -4.94 13.95
C LYS A 227 -7.51 -3.95 13.27
N GLN A 228 -7.01 -2.80 12.80
CA GLN A 228 -7.81 -1.81 12.11
C GLN A 228 -8.42 -2.37 10.82
N ILE A 229 -7.63 -3.08 9.99
CA ILE A 229 -8.14 -3.76 8.78
C ILE A 229 -9.24 -4.76 9.14
N ASN A 230 -9.03 -5.57 10.18
CA ASN A 230 -10.00 -6.58 10.60
C ASN A 230 -11.31 -5.97 11.11
N ILE A 231 -11.26 -4.84 11.82
CA ILE A 231 -12.45 -4.09 12.23
C ILE A 231 -13.14 -3.48 11.00
N HIS A 232 -12.36 -2.83 10.13
CA HIS A 232 -12.85 -2.13 8.95
C HIS A 232 -13.61 -3.07 8.00
N TYR A 233 -13.08 -4.27 7.76
CA TYR A 233 -13.69 -5.30 6.91
C TYR A 233 -14.54 -6.32 7.68
N ARG A 234 -14.74 -6.11 8.99
CA ARG A 234 -15.55 -6.97 9.87
C ARG A 234 -15.15 -8.45 9.82
N CYS A 235 -13.85 -8.71 9.75
CA CYS A 235 -13.29 -10.05 9.70
C CYS A 235 -13.77 -10.88 10.89
N GLY A 236 -14.20 -12.12 10.64
CA GLY A 236 -14.73 -13.03 11.67
C GLY A 236 -16.22 -12.86 12.00
N THR A 237 -16.89 -11.83 11.47
CA THR A 237 -18.36 -11.68 11.57
C THR A 237 -19.09 -11.90 10.25
N ALA A 238 -18.37 -11.90 9.13
CA ALA A 238 -18.87 -12.29 7.82
C ALA A 238 -18.61 -13.78 7.58
N THR A 239 -19.56 -14.48 6.97
CA THR A 239 -19.38 -15.84 6.43
C THR A 239 -18.11 -15.87 5.58
N PRO A 240 -17.20 -16.84 5.76
CA PRO A 240 -15.95 -16.87 5.00
C PRO A 240 -16.26 -16.79 3.50
N PRO A 241 -15.51 -15.97 2.73
CA PRO A 241 -15.71 -15.89 1.30
C PRO A 241 -15.56 -17.29 0.68
N PRO A 242 -16.36 -17.63 -0.34
CA PRO A 242 -16.23 -18.91 -1.01
C PRO A 242 -14.79 -19.06 -1.50
N THR A 243 -14.19 -20.20 -1.18
CA THR A 243 -12.83 -20.55 -1.58
C THR A 243 -12.70 -20.33 -3.09
N PRO A 244 -11.65 -19.64 -3.58
CA PRO A 244 -11.44 -19.55 -5.02
C PRO A 244 -11.39 -20.96 -5.62
N PRO A 245 -11.94 -21.17 -6.83
CA PRO A 245 -11.86 -22.46 -7.50
C PRO A 245 -10.40 -22.91 -7.56
N PRO A 246 -10.11 -24.21 -7.39
CA PRO A 246 -8.78 -24.72 -7.58
C PRO A 246 -8.29 -24.34 -8.98
N THR A 247 -7.04 -23.89 -9.07
CA THR A 247 -6.39 -23.59 -10.34
C THR A 247 -6.53 -24.82 -11.25
N PRO A 248 -7.00 -24.68 -12.50
CA PRO A 248 -7.06 -25.82 -13.40
C PRO A 248 -5.66 -26.42 -13.56
N PRO A 249 -5.54 -27.75 -13.66
CA PRO A 249 -4.26 -28.40 -13.94
C PRO A 249 -3.62 -27.78 -15.19
N PRO A 250 -2.27 -27.68 -15.25
CA PRO A 250 -1.60 -27.26 -16.46
C PRO A 250 -2.06 -28.15 -17.62
N THR A 251 -2.45 -27.52 -18.73
CA THR A 251 -2.84 -28.23 -19.95
C THR A 251 -1.67 -29.14 -20.35
N PRO A 252 -1.92 -30.45 -20.57
CA PRO A 252 -0.86 -31.34 -21.02
C PRO A 252 -0.26 -30.82 -22.34
N PRO A 253 1.04 -31.01 -22.58
CA PRO A 253 1.66 -30.65 -23.84
C PRO A 253 0.90 -31.28 -25.01
N PRO A 254 0.82 -30.61 -26.17
CA PRO A 254 0.25 -31.23 -27.37
C PRO A 254 0.94 -32.58 -27.62
N THR A 255 0.15 -33.65 -27.64
CA THR A 255 0.66 -34.97 -28.01
C THR A 255 1.09 -34.90 -29.46
N THR A 256 2.39 -34.97 -29.73
CA THR A 256 2.91 -35.13 -31.08
C THR A 256 2.38 -36.45 -31.62
N LEU A 257 1.50 -36.39 -32.62
CA LEU A 257 1.06 -37.55 -33.37
C LEU A 257 2.30 -38.29 -33.90
N PRO A 258 2.40 -39.62 -33.73
CA PRO A 258 3.47 -40.39 -34.34
C PRO A 258 3.39 -40.24 -35.86
N PRO A 259 4.55 -40.21 -36.56
CA PRO A 259 4.56 -40.09 -38.00
C PRO A 259 3.83 -41.26 -38.65
N THR A 260 2.90 -40.95 -39.53
CA THR A 260 2.16 -41.92 -40.34
C THR A 260 3.16 -42.68 -41.21
N THR A 261 3.40 -43.95 -40.89
CA THR A 261 4.16 -44.85 -41.77
C THR A 261 3.33 -45.11 -43.02
N GLN A 262 3.77 -44.54 -44.13
CA GLN A 262 3.22 -44.80 -45.45
C GLN A 262 3.61 -46.23 -45.86
N PRO A 263 2.68 -47.08 -46.33
CA PRO A 263 3.02 -48.43 -46.78
C PRO A 263 3.85 -48.37 -48.08
N PRO A 264 4.75 -49.34 -48.31
CA PRO A 264 5.62 -49.34 -49.47
C PRO A 264 4.81 -49.54 -50.76
N PRO A 265 5.26 -48.95 -51.88
CA PRO A 265 4.60 -49.09 -53.17
C PRO A 265 4.69 -50.54 -53.67
N GLN A 266 3.59 -51.02 -54.26
CA GLN A 266 3.55 -52.26 -55.04
C GLN A 266 4.27 -52.12 -56.38
#